data_AF-A0A2D6R5B0-F1
#
_entry.id   AF-A0A2D6R5B0-F1
#
_cell.length_a   1.000
_cell.length_b   1.000
_cell.length_c   1.000
_cell.angle_alpha   90.00
_cell.angle_beta   90.00
_cell.angle_gamma   90.00
#
_symmetry.space_group_name_H-M   'P 1'
#
loop_
_entity.id
_entity.type
_entity.pdbx_description
1 polymer ?
#
loop_
_entity_poly.entity_id
_entity_poly.type
_entity_poly.pdbx_seq_one_letter_code
_entity_poly.pdbx_strand_id
1 'polypeptide(L)'
;MNRTEMEQLLRNLDRRVTGIEQILPTLATKADLERFATKADLERFVTKADLEPLATKVELEELRREMYEEGTRTRSYFDVVAEGLNDQIRLVAEGLAHVMAKLDDRG
;
A
#
# COMPACT_ATOMS: atom_id res chain seq x y z
N MET A 1 -66.83 12.49 38.46
CA MET A 1 -66.65 11.54 37.36
C MET A 1 -67.81 10.57 37.35
N ASN A 2 -68.60 10.57 36.29
CA ASN A 2 -69.74 9.66 36.17
C ASN A 2 -69.32 8.32 35.54
N ARG A 3 -70.19 7.31 35.63
CA ARG A 3 -69.96 5.97 35.10
C ARG A 3 -69.62 5.99 33.59
N THR A 4 -70.28 6.85 32.82
CA THR A 4 -70.09 6.97 31.37
C THR A 4 -68.71 7.50 30.99
N GLU A 5 -68.22 8.52 31.70
CA GLU A 5 -66.87 9.07 31.55
C GLU A 5 -65.80 8.01 31.87
N MET A 6 -66.02 7.21 32.92
CA MET A 6 -65.12 6.11 33.27
C MET A 6 -65.09 5.03 32.16
N GLU A 7 -66.24 4.63 31.64
CA GLU A 7 -66.32 3.66 30.56
C GLU A 7 -65.66 4.16 29.26
N GLN A 8 -65.76 5.45 28.95
CA GLN A 8 -65.08 6.06 27.81
C GLN A 8 -63.57 6.05 27.98
N LEU A 9 -63.06 6.33 29.17
CA LEU A 9 -61.63 6.27 29.47
C LEU A 9 -61.09 4.85 29.38
N LEU A 10 -61.82 3.86 29.90
CA LEU A 10 -61.44 2.46 29.79
C LEU A 10 -61.36 2.02 28.32
N ARG A 11 -62.35 2.38 27.50
CA ARG A 11 -62.31 2.11 26.04
C ARG A 11 -61.15 2.80 25.33
N ASN A 12 -60.76 4.00 25.78
CA ASN A 12 -59.61 4.71 25.22
C ASN A 12 -58.30 3.99 25.58
N LEU A 13 -58.16 3.59 26.84
CA LEU A 13 -57.02 2.82 27.33
C LEU A 13 -56.88 1.49 26.59
N ASP A 14 -57.98 0.77 26.43
CA ASP A 14 -57.99 -0.54 25.74
C ASP A 14 -57.46 -0.42 24.31
N ARG A 15 -57.93 0.57 23.53
CA ARG A 15 -57.40 0.83 22.18
C ARG A 15 -55.91 1.16 22.17
N ARG A 16 -55.44 1.94 23.15
CA ARG A 16 -54.02 2.29 23.26
C ARG A 16 -53.16 1.09 23.65
N VAL A 17 -53.66 0.23 24.54
CA VAL A 17 -53.00 -1.01 24.96
C VAL A 17 -52.89 -1.95 23.77
N THR A 18 -53.97 -2.18 23.02
CA THR A 18 -53.92 -2.97 21.79
C THR A 18 -52.92 -2.41 20.78
N GLY A 19 -52.86 -1.08 20.63
CA GLY A 19 -51.87 -0.44 19.76
C GLY A 19 -50.42 -0.68 20.21
N ILE A 20 -50.16 -0.65 21.51
CA ILE A 20 -48.83 -0.95 22.08
C ILE A 20 -48.47 -2.43 21.85
N GLU A 21 -49.40 -3.35 22.12
CA GLU A 21 -49.22 -4.79 21.92
C GLU A 21 -48.87 -5.14 20.47
N GLN A 22 -49.45 -4.43 19.49
CA GLN A 22 -49.14 -4.61 18.08
C GLN A 22 -47.74 -4.11 17.69
N ILE A 23 -47.22 -3.06 18.35
CA ILE A 23 -45.93 -2.45 18.03
C ILE A 23 -44.77 -3.19 18.71
N LEU A 24 -44.96 -3.70 19.94
CA LEU A 24 -43.89 -4.32 20.71
C LEU A 24 -43.10 -5.42 19.97
N PRO A 25 -43.72 -6.34 19.21
CA PRO A 25 -42.99 -7.37 18.45
C PRO A 25 -42.15 -6.84 17.28
N THR A 26 -42.38 -5.58 16.87
CA THR A 26 -41.65 -4.93 15.76
C THR A 26 -40.41 -4.18 16.21
N LEU A 27 -40.27 -3.96 17.52
CA LEU A 27 -39.12 -3.25 18.08
C LEU A 27 -37.92 -4.19 18.20
N ALA A 28 -36.75 -3.70 17.80
CA ALA A 28 -35.50 -4.42 18.03
C ALA A 28 -35.21 -4.53 19.54
N THR A 29 -34.74 -5.70 19.96
CA THR A 29 -34.26 -5.94 21.32
C THR A 29 -32.78 -5.55 21.45
N LYS A 30 -32.27 -5.49 22.68
CA LYS A 30 -30.83 -5.29 22.91
C LYS A 30 -29.99 -6.41 22.30
N ALA A 31 -30.45 -7.66 22.42
CA ALA A 31 -29.78 -8.81 21.81
C ALA A 31 -29.74 -8.70 20.28
N ASP A 32 -30.76 -8.12 19.64
CA ASP A 32 -30.76 -7.85 18.20
C ASP A 32 -29.70 -6.84 17.77
N LEU A 33 -29.27 -5.96 18.67
CA LEU A 33 -28.28 -4.92 18.40
C LEU A 33 -26.84 -5.37 18.69
N GLU A 34 -26.63 -6.29 19.65
CA GLU A 34 -25.30 -6.79 20.04
C GLU A 34 -24.54 -7.51 18.91
N ARG A 35 -25.26 -8.03 17.90
CA ARG A 35 -24.66 -8.65 16.71
C ARG A 35 -24.06 -7.66 15.72
N PHE A 36 -24.35 -6.37 15.85
CA PHE A 36 -23.86 -5.35 14.93
C PHE A 36 -22.55 -4.75 15.45
N ALA A 37 -21.60 -4.53 14.53
CA ALA A 37 -20.39 -3.79 14.84
C ALA A 37 -20.72 -2.35 15.26
N THR A 38 -20.02 -1.87 16.28
CA THR A 38 -20.10 -0.48 16.75
C THR A 38 -19.16 0.41 15.95
N LYS A 39 -19.29 1.73 16.11
CA LYS A 39 -18.33 2.68 15.51
C LYS A 39 -16.91 2.46 16.02
N ALA A 40 -16.75 2.16 17.31
CA ALA A 40 -15.44 1.88 17.91
C ALA A 40 -14.79 0.62 17.29
N ASP A 41 -15.59 -0.39 16.90
CA ASP A 41 -15.07 -1.56 16.19
C ASP A 41 -14.47 -1.24 14.82
N LEU A 42 -14.89 -0.11 14.21
CA LEU A 42 -14.46 0.33 12.89
C LEU A 42 -13.22 1.25 12.93
N GLU A 43 -12.95 1.93 14.05
CA GLU A 43 -11.83 2.87 14.19
C GLU A 43 -10.44 2.23 14.00
N ARG A 44 -10.33 0.92 14.26
CA ARG A 44 -9.08 0.17 14.05
C ARG A 44 -8.76 -0.14 12.59
N PHE A 45 -9.72 0.05 11.67
CA PHE A 45 -9.51 -0.29 10.27
C PHE A 45 -8.92 0.89 9.51
N VAL A 46 -7.86 0.61 8.76
CA VAL A 46 -7.29 1.54 7.79
C VAL A 46 -8.30 1.81 6.67
N THR A 47 -8.39 3.06 6.26
CA THR A 47 -9.24 3.53 5.17
C THR A 47 -8.50 3.48 3.84
N LYS A 48 -9.21 3.71 2.74
CA LYS A 48 -8.58 3.82 1.41
C LYS A 48 -7.59 4.98 1.33
N ALA A 49 -7.88 6.09 2.01
CA ALA A 49 -7.00 7.27 2.03
C ALA A 49 -5.65 6.95 2.68
N ASP A 50 -5.64 6.06 3.69
CA ASP A 50 -4.40 5.63 4.34
C ASP A 50 -3.50 4.79 3.42
N LEU A 51 -4.05 4.23 2.32
CA LEU A 51 -3.32 3.44 1.34
C LEU A 51 -2.84 4.25 0.13
N GLU A 52 -3.36 5.46 -0.09
CA GLU A 52 -2.95 6.35 -1.18
C GLU A 52 -1.44 6.63 -1.26
N PRO A 53 -0.69 6.80 -0.14
CA PRO A 53 0.75 7.06 -0.24
C PRO A 53 1.59 5.81 -0.54
N LEU A 54 1.00 4.62 -0.62
CA LEU A 54 1.75 3.38 -0.87
C LEU A 54 1.99 3.18 -2.38
N ALA A 55 3.23 2.87 -2.73
CA ALA A 55 3.57 2.47 -4.09
C ALA A 55 2.78 1.22 -4.52
N THR A 56 2.26 1.28 -5.72
CA THR A 56 1.60 0.17 -6.40
C THR A 56 2.63 -0.87 -6.85
N LYS A 57 2.14 -2.09 -7.11
CA LYS A 57 3.00 -3.17 -7.63
C LYS A 57 3.66 -2.80 -8.96
N VAL A 58 2.93 -2.08 -9.83
CA VAL A 58 3.42 -1.66 -11.15
C VAL A 58 4.58 -0.68 -10.98
N GLU A 59 4.44 0.33 -10.13
CA GLU A 59 5.50 1.30 -9.85
C GLU A 59 6.77 0.62 -9.30
N LEU A 60 6.61 -0.39 -8.43
CA LEU A 60 7.75 -1.17 -7.93
C LEU A 60 8.42 -2.04 -9.01
N GLU A 61 7.65 -2.59 -9.95
CA GLU A 61 8.18 -3.35 -11.07
C GLU A 61 8.92 -2.46 -12.07
N GLU A 62 8.41 -1.25 -12.32
CA GLU A 62 9.07 -0.24 -13.14
C GLU A 62 10.40 0.20 -12.52
N LEU A 63 10.39 0.56 -11.24
CA LEU A 63 11.62 0.91 -10.51
C LEU A 63 12.65 -0.23 -10.54
N ARG A 64 12.20 -1.47 -10.33
CA ARG A 64 13.07 -2.65 -10.41
C ARG A 64 13.69 -2.78 -11.81
N ARG A 65 12.90 -2.59 -12.86
CA ARG A 65 13.40 -2.63 -14.25
C ARG A 65 14.44 -1.55 -14.51
N GLU A 66 14.16 -0.31 -14.11
CA GLU A 66 15.11 0.81 -14.25
C GLU A 66 16.44 0.52 -13.55
N MET A 67 16.39 -0.05 -12.34
CA MET A 67 17.60 -0.46 -11.63
C MET A 67 18.40 -1.54 -12.37
N TYR A 68 17.72 -2.52 -12.98
CA TYR A 68 18.40 -3.53 -13.79
C TYR A 68 19.05 -2.94 -15.03
N GLU A 69 18.34 -2.06 -15.74
CA GLU A 69 18.86 -1.38 -16.93
C GLU A 69 20.05 -0.47 -16.60
N GLU A 70 20.00 0.24 -15.48
CA GLU A 70 21.12 1.10 -15.08
C GLU A 70 22.32 0.26 -14.61
N GLY A 71 22.07 -0.88 -13.96
CA GLY A 71 23.10 -1.84 -13.59
C GLY A 71 23.81 -2.44 -14.83
N THR A 72 23.06 -2.80 -15.88
CA THR A 72 23.65 -3.31 -17.12
C THR A 72 24.42 -2.21 -17.86
N ARG A 73 23.88 -1.00 -17.94
CA ARG A 73 24.55 0.16 -18.53
C ARG A 73 25.87 0.47 -17.83
N THR A 74 25.87 0.48 -16.50
CA THR A 74 27.07 0.70 -15.68
C THR A 74 28.12 -0.36 -15.98
N ARG A 75 27.73 -1.64 -16.03
CA ARG A 75 28.65 -2.74 -16.37
C ARG A 75 29.26 -2.59 -17.77
N SER A 76 28.45 -2.30 -18.77
CA SER A 76 28.94 -2.08 -20.14
C SER A 76 29.91 -0.90 -20.23
N TYR A 77 29.66 0.18 -19.50
CA TYR A 77 30.59 1.30 -19.42
C TYR A 77 31.94 0.87 -18.82
N PHE A 78 31.92 0.11 -17.73
CA PHE A 78 33.14 -0.42 -17.12
C PHE A 78 33.90 -1.38 -18.03
N ASP A 79 33.20 -2.21 -18.81
CA ASP A 79 33.85 -3.11 -19.78
C ASP A 79 34.64 -2.30 -20.82
N VAL A 80 34.03 -1.25 -21.39
CA VAL A 80 34.70 -0.35 -22.36
C VAL A 80 35.90 0.37 -21.73
N VAL A 81 35.76 0.85 -20.48
CA VAL A 81 36.87 1.50 -19.77
C VAL A 81 38.00 0.51 -19.51
N ALA A 82 37.69 -0.72 -19.11
CA ALA A 82 38.68 -1.76 -18.84
C ALA A 82 39.44 -2.16 -20.13
N GLU A 83 38.72 -2.30 -21.25
CA GLU A 83 39.35 -2.51 -22.57
C GLU A 83 40.28 -1.37 -22.95
N GLY A 84 39.82 -0.11 -22.82
CA GLY A 84 40.64 1.06 -23.11
C GLY A 84 41.90 1.15 -22.25
N LEU A 85 41.81 0.82 -20.96
CA LEU A 85 42.98 0.76 -20.07
C LEU A 85 43.96 -0.34 -20.47
N ASN A 86 43.46 -1.54 -20.82
CA ASN A 86 44.30 -2.63 -21.28
C ASN A 86 45.06 -2.27 -22.56
N ASP A 87 44.40 -1.60 -23.51
CA ASP A 87 45.04 -1.11 -24.73
C ASP A 87 46.11 -0.04 -24.45
N GLN A 88 45.83 0.91 -23.54
CA GLN A 88 46.81 1.91 -23.13
C GLN A 88 48.02 1.28 -22.45
N ILE A 89 47.82 0.32 -21.54
CA ILE A 89 48.90 -0.42 -20.87
C ILE A 89 49.75 -1.15 -21.90
N ARG A 90 49.12 -1.82 -22.87
CA ARG A 90 49.81 -2.51 -23.96
C ARG A 90 50.67 -1.56 -24.80
N LEU A 91 50.12 -0.42 -25.21
CA LEU A 91 50.85 0.59 -25.99
C LEU A 91 52.06 1.16 -25.21
N VAL A 92 51.90 1.41 -23.91
CA VAL A 92 52.99 1.86 -23.05
C VAL A 92 54.08 0.78 -22.94
N ALA A 93 53.69 -0.49 -22.75
CA ALA A 93 54.63 -1.61 -22.67
C ALA A 93 55.42 -1.80 -23.98
N GLU A 94 54.74 -1.74 -25.13
CA GLU A 94 55.37 -1.80 -26.45
C GLU A 94 56.36 -0.63 -26.67
N GLY A 95 55.96 0.59 -26.30
CA GLY A 95 56.82 1.77 -26.36
C GLY A 95 58.07 1.66 -25.48
N LEU A 96 57.92 1.18 -24.25
CA LEU A 96 59.04 0.94 -23.33
C LEU A 96 60.00 -0.13 -23.86
N ALA A 97 59.48 -1.24 -24.39
CA ALA A 97 60.29 -2.29 -25.01
C ALA A 97 61.13 -1.75 -26.17
N HIS A 98 60.53 -0.89 -27.00
CA HIS A 98 61.23 -0.25 -28.11
C HIS A 98 62.35 0.70 -27.65
N VAL A 99 62.12 1.49 -26.58
CA VAL A 99 63.13 2.39 -26.01
C VAL A 99 64.28 1.58 -25.38
N MET A 100 63.98 0.51 -24.65
CA MET A 100 65.00 -0.36 -24.05
C MET A 100 65.90 -0.99 -25.11
N ALA A 101 65.33 -1.55 -26.18
CA ALA A 101 66.13 -2.12 -27.28
C ALA A 101 67.09 -1.09 -27.91
N LYS A 102 66.64 0.16 -28.11
CA LYS A 102 67.49 1.24 -28.65
C LYS A 102 68.61 1.67 -27.71
N LEU A 103 68.45 1.49 -26.39
CA LEU A 103 69.49 1.80 -25.42
C LEU A 103 70.55 0.69 -25.39
N ASP A 104 70.14 -0.57 -25.46
CA ASP A 104 71.05 -1.72 -25.54
C ASP A 104 71.92 -1.66 -26.81
N ASP A 105 71.37 -1.22 -27.95
CA ASP A 105 72.13 -1.05 -29.20
C ASP A 105 73.18 0.10 -29.15
N ARG A 106 73.15 0.96 -28.12
CA ARG A 106 74.04 2.13 -27.97
C ARG A 106 75.08 2.00 -26.85
N GLY A 107 75.00 0.97 -26.00
CA GLY A 107 75.95 0.69 -24.93
C GLY A 107 77.04 -0.28 -25.37
#